data_AF-A0A4Y2P9H5-F1
#
_entry.id   AF-A0A4Y2P9H5-F1
#
_cell.length_a   1.000
_cell.length_b   1.000
_cell.length_c   1.000
_cell.angle_alpha   90.00
_cell.angle_beta   90.00
_cell.angle_gamma   90.00
#
_symmetry.space_group_name_H-M   'P 1'
#
loop_
_entity.id
_entity.type
_entity.pdbx_description
1 polymer ?
#
loop_
_entity_poly.entity_id
_entity_poly.type
_entity_poly.pdbx_seq_one_letter_code
_entity_poly.pdbx_strand_id
1 'polypeptide(L)'
;MEQHHLTQSIDPSVGLPGVFFHTNLPVQVNKQKDHLTCLSQLTLEIINEIPVDAVKVYTDGSRNDSDCTGSRIYIKTHNQELKIQRRNPDFCSVFRSELIAIDEGLDSLSSFSCSNEIWILTDSRSSIQHLANWHRVRDNIGMNILKKLKSLSASYRIYLQWIPSHVNIQGNKIADALAKAGADDASVPSAPLAYLELFSRAKSRNKTIWLIPPEQHWYQGSRPGGCLSIDCNRRDQTTLTLFLSGHIRSLTFSDNSKCFEICPKCTAEQATPDHILACLGLSKPDLVSNPLLTLDFFGVHKLMDLI
;
A
#
# COMPACT_ATOMS: atom_id res chain seq x y z
N MET A 1 -13.52 -9.76 34.19
CA MET A 1 -12.52 -10.19 33.18
C MET A 1 -12.01 -8.91 32.54
N GLU A 2 -10.79 -8.54 32.89
CA GLU A 2 -10.22 -7.21 32.74
C GLU A 2 -10.10 -6.74 31.28
N GLN A 3 -10.68 -5.58 30.99
CA GLN A 3 -10.38 -4.81 29.79
C GLN A 3 -9.04 -4.11 30.03
N HIS A 4 -7.97 -4.63 29.42
CA HIS A 4 -6.71 -3.90 29.31
C HIS A 4 -6.91 -2.69 28.38
N HIS A 5 -7.38 -1.59 28.95
CA HIS A 5 -7.21 -0.27 28.36
C HIS A 5 -5.72 0.05 28.37
N LEU A 6 -5.07 -0.04 27.21
CA LEU A 6 -3.76 0.57 26.97
C LEU A 6 -3.90 2.07 27.26
N THR A 7 -3.51 2.47 28.46
CA THR A 7 -3.46 3.86 28.90
C THR A 7 -2.61 4.64 27.91
N GLN A 8 -3.21 5.65 27.28
CA GLN A 8 -2.49 6.63 26.49
C GLN A 8 -1.45 7.29 27.41
N SER A 9 -0.18 6.93 27.25
CA SER A 9 0.92 7.49 28.04
C SER A 9 1.38 8.86 27.53
N ILE A 10 0.71 9.40 26.53
CA ILE A 10 1.05 10.69 25.91
C ILE A 10 -0.20 11.55 26.04
N ASP A 11 -0.14 12.51 26.95
CA ASP A 11 -1.14 13.55 27.11
C ASP A 11 -1.32 14.27 25.75
N PRO A 12 -2.53 14.28 25.16
CA PRO A 12 -2.81 14.97 23.90
C PRO A 12 -2.53 16.48 23.91
N SER A 13 -2.39 17.08 25.08
CA SER A 13 -2.12 18.52 25.24
C SER A 13 -0.64 18.89 25.18
N VAL A 14 0.25 17.92 25.35
CA VAL A 14 1.71 18.12 25.31
C VAL A 14 2.20 17.67 23.94
N GLY A 15 2.64 18.62 23.11
CA GLY A 15 3.26 18.31 21.82
C GLY A 15 4.52 17.44 21.97
N LEU A 16 5.21 17.20 20.85
CA LEU A 16 6.55 16.58 20.83
C LEU A 16 7.60 17.69 20.66
N PRO A 17 7.92 18.48 21.70
CA PRO A 17 8.93 19.53 21.60
C PRO A 17 10.26 18.90 21.18
N GLY A 18 11.00 19.55 20.28
CA GLY A 18 12.28 19.03 19.80
C GLY A 18 12.19 17.91 18.75
N VAL A 19 10.99 17.50 18.32
CA VAL A 19 10.79 16.53 17.23
C VAL A 19 10.18 17.23 16.01
N PHE A 20 10.82 17.07 14.85
CA PHE A 20 10.44 17.72 13.59
C PHE A 20 10.11 16.67 12.54
N PHE A 21 8.97 16.82 11.86
CA PHE A 21 8.49 15.89 10.84
C PHE A 21 8.50 16.55 9.46
N HIS A 22 9.36 16.09 8.57
CA HIS A 22 9.52 16.62 7.21
C HIS A 22 9.09 15.56 6.18
N THR A 23 7.92 15.76 5.57
CA THR A 23 7.32 14.81 4.62
C THR A 23 7.56 15.18 3.15
N ASN A 24 8.28 16.27 2.88
CA ASN A 24 8.55 16.80 1.55
C ASN A 24 10.03 17.17 1.43
N LEU A 25 10.51 17.24 0.19
CA LEU A 25 11.74 17.97 -0.13
C LEU A 25 11.45 19.49 -0.19
N PRO A 26 12.47 20.37 -0.10
CA PRO A 26 12.33 21.82 -0.10
C PRO A 26 11.55 22.39 -1.29
N VAL A 27 11.59 21.69 -2.43
CA VAL A 27 10.84 22.02 -3.64
C VAL A 27 9.70 21.02 -3.82
N GLN A 28 8.53 21.49 -4.28
CA GLN A 28 7.45 20.58 -4.69
C GLN A 28 7.94 19.68 -5.83
N VAL A 29 8.06 18.39 -5.51
CA VAL A 29 8.50 17.36 -6.44
C VAL A 29 7.41 16.31 -6.65
N ASN A 30 7.27 15.85 -7.88
CA ASN A 30 6.48 14.71 -8.28
C ASN A 30 7.40 13.56 -8.69
N LYS A 31 7.50 12.54 -7.83
CA LYS A 31 8.31 11.34 -8.05
C LYS A 31 8.02 10.60 -9.38
N GLN A 32 6.82 10.75 -9.95
CA GLN A 32 6.45 10.10 -11.22
C GLN A 32 6.82 10.94 -12.45
N LYS A 33 7.04 12.25 -12.29
CA LYS A 33 7.28 13.18 -13.40
C LYS A 33 8.70 13.75 -13.42
N ASP A 34 9.32 13.87 -12.25
CA ASP A 34 10.62 14.51 -12.11
C ASP A 34 11.76 13.53 -12.37
N HIS A 35 12.84 14.04 -12.96
CA HIS A 35 14.01 13.24 -13.31
C HIS A 35 14.73 12.74 -12.03
N LEU A 36 15.13 11.46 -12.01
CA LEU A 36 15.79 10.81 -10.86
C LEU A 36 17.03 11.58 -10.37
N THR A 37 17.79 12.17 -11.28
CA THR A 37 18.97 12.99 -10.96
C THR A 37 18.62 14.25 -10.18
N CYS A 38 17.50 14.90 -10.49
CA CYS A 38 17.05 16.09 -9.76
C CYS A 38 16.64 15.73 -8.32
N LEU A 39 15.89 14.63 -8.16
CA LEU A 39 15.53 14.12 -6.83
C LEU A 39 16.77 13.72 -6.01
N SER A 40 17.75 13.09 -6.65
CA SER A 40 19.04 12.72 -6.03
C SER A 40 19.76 13.96 -5.52
N GLN A 41 19.89 14.99 -6.36
CA GLN A 41 20.59 16.23 -6.03
C GLN A 41 19.93 16.98 -4.86
N LEU A 42 18.61 17.18 -4.90
CA LEU A 42 17.86 17.82 -3.80
C LEU A 42 18.00 17.05 -2.48
N THR A 43 18.04 15.72 -2.55
CA THR A 43 18.20 14.89 -1.35
C THR A 43 19.62 14.98 -0.80
N LEU A 44 20.63 15.04 -1.67
CA LEU A 44 22.02 15.23 -1.26
C LEU A 44 22.24 16.61 -0.64
N GLU A 45 21.59 17.66 -1.16
CA GLU A 45 21.63 19.00 -0.56
C GLU A 45 21.16 18.98 0.89
N ILE A 46 20.01 18.36 1.18
CA ILE A 46 19.52 18.20 2.55
C ILE A 46 20.52 17.41 3.40
N ILE A 47 21.01 16.27 2.89
CA ILE A 47 21.93 15.41 3.65
C ILE A 47 23.27 16.12 3.94
N ASN A 48 23.73 16.99 3.04
CA ASN A 48 24.94 17.77 3.20
C ASN A 48 24.76 18.95 4.18
N GLU A 49 23.53 19.46 4.35
CA GLU A 49 23.20 20.46 5.38
C GLU A 49 23.12 19.86 6.79
N ILE A 50 22.95 18.54 6.92
CA ILE A 50 22.94 17.87 8.22
C ILE A 50 24.32 17.99 8.88
N PRO A 51 24.42 18.46 10.14
CA PRO A 51 25.68 18.58 10.84
C PRO A 51 26.54 17.31 10.79
N VAL A 52 27.86 17.48 10.70
CA VAL A 52 28.79 16.36 10.55
C VAL A 52 28.75 15.45 11.79
N ASP A 53 28.60 16.03 12.96
CA ASP A 53 28.49 15.34 14.24
C ASP A 53 27.09 14.75 14.49
N ALA A 54 26.07 15.12 13.70
CA ALA A 54 24.73 14.56 13.80
C ALA A 54 24.70 13.05 13.55
N VAL A 55 23.85 12.35 14.30
CA VAL A 55 23.59 10.92 14.07
C VAL A 55 22.61 10.78 12.92
N LYS A 56 23.01 10.09 11.85
CA LYS A 56 22.16 9.82 10.67
C LYS A 56 21.69 8.37 10.73
N VAL A 57 20.39 8.15 10.84
CA VAL A 57 19.73 6.84 10.91
C VAL A 57 18.95 6.61 9.62
N TYR A 58 19.45 5.75 8.74
CA TYR A 58 18.73 5.31 7.55
C TYR A 58 17.92 4.06 7.86
N THR A 59 16.64 4.06 7.50
CA THR A 59 15.72 2.94 7.77
C THR A 59 15.06 2.45 6.50
N ASP A 60 14.97 1.13 6.33
CA ASP A 60 14.20 0.49 5.26
C ASP A 60 13.45 -0.74 5.79
N GLY A 61 12.18 -0.85 5.42
CA GLY A 61 11.28 -1.93 5.76
C GLY A 61 10.90 -2.74 4.51
N SER A 62 11.52 -3.90 4.32
CA SER A 62 11.29 -4.68 3.11
C SER A 62 10.37 -5.89 3.30
N ARG A 63 9.89 -6.38 2.16
CA ARG A 63 9.19 -7.66 2.01
C ARG A 63 9.80 -8.42 0.84
N ASN A 64 10.16 -9.68 1.06
CA ASN A 64 10.66 -10.55 -0.01
C ASN A 64 9.50 -11.25 -0.74
N ASP A 65 9.83 -11.99 -1.80
CA ASP A 65 8.86 -12.68 -2.65
C ASP A 65 8.16 -13.86 -1.95
N SER A 66 8.71 -14.34 -0.82
CA SER A 66 8.12 -15.38 0.03
C SER A 66 7.25 -14.81 1.18
N ASP A 67 6.81 -13.54 1.06
CA ASP A 67 5.99 -12.82 2.04
C ASP A 67 6.64 -12.68 3.44
N CYS A 68 7.93 -12.99 3.56
CA CYS A 68 8.73 -12.69 4.75
C CYS A 68 9.13 -11.21 4.74
N THR A 69 9.20 -10.61 5.92
CA THR A 69 9.53 -9.20 6.07
C THR A 69 10.73 -9.00 6.98
N GLY A 70 11.47 -7.92 6.75
CA GLY A 70 12.61 -7.55 7.57
C GLY A 70 12.72 -6.04 7.72
N SER A 71 13.24 -5.61 8.86
CA SER A 71 13.52 -4.20 9.16
C SER A 71 15.00 -4.02 9.28
N ARG A 72 15.53 -3.00 8.61
CA ARG A 72 16.97 -2.82 8.54
C ARG A 72 17.35 -1.37 8.65
N ILE A 73 18.45 -1.19 9.37
CA ILE A 73 18.87 0.11 9.84
C ILE A 73 20.34 0.24 9.55
N TYR A 74 20.69 1.38 8.97
CA TYR A 74 22.05 1.82 8.85
C TYR A 74 22.22 3.12 9.62
N ILE A 75 22.95 3.05 10.73
CA ILE A 75 23.28 4.22 11.55
C ILE A 75 24.70 4.66 11.19
N LYS A 76 24.85 5.95 10.91
CA LYS A 76 26.13 6.58 10.59
C LYS A 76 26.34 7.80 11.47
N THR A 77 27.49 7.84 12.14
CA THR A 77 28.06 9.03 12.77
C THR A 77 29.37 9.38 12.07
N HIS A 78 30.02 10.48 12.47
CA HIS A 78 31.32 10.87 11.93
C HIS A 78 32.43 9.83 12.19
N ASN A 79 32.33 9.05 13.28
CA ASN A 79 33.38 8.11 13.72
C ASN A 79 32.95 6.64 13.68
N GLN A 80 31.66 6.34 13.54
CA GLN A 80 31.13 4.99 13.68
C GLN A 80 30.02 4.72 12.67
N GLU A 81 29.96 3.47 12.22
CA GLU A 81 28.87 2.97 11.39
C GLU A 81 28.35 1.67 12.00
N LEU A 82 27.02 1.52 12.06
CA LEU A 82 26.35 0.31 12.52
C LEU A 82 25.32 -0.13 11.50
N LYS A 83 25.30 -1.42 11.23
CA LYS A 83 24.37 -2.07 10.30
C LYS A 83 23.59 -3.11 11.09
N ILE A 84 22.28 -2.95 11.17
CA ILE A 84 21.41 -3.85 11.91
C ILE A 84 20.43 -4.48 10.94
N GLN A 85 20.25 -5.78 11.13
CA GLN A 85 19.36 -6.59 10.33
C GLN A 85 18.51 -7.44 11.25
N ARG A 86 17.18 -7.31 11.13
CA ARG A 86 16.20 -8.04 11.93
C ARG A 86 15.12 -8.61 11.01
N ARG A 87 14.78 -9.87 11.23
CA ARG A 87 13.56 -10.46 10.67
C ARG A 87 12.35 -9.93 11.43
N ASN A 88 11.33 -9.51 10.70
CA ASN A 88 10.07 -9.06 11.28
C ASN A 88 9.14 -10.26 11.53
N PRO A 89 8.09 -10.08 12.34
CA PRO A 89 7.01 -11.06 12.45
C PRO A 89 6.44 -11.43 11.08
N ASP A 90 6.00 -12.68 10.94
CA ASP A 90 5.39 -13.13 9.69
C ASP A 90 4.14 -12.30 9.35
N PHE A 91 3.87 -12.12 8.05
CA PHE A 91 2.75 -11.33 7.51
C PHE A 91 2.77 -9.82 7.82
N CYS A 92 3.91 -9.27 8.28
CA CYS A 92 4.06 -7.83 8.44
C CYS A 92 3.79 -7.10 7.11
N SER A 93 3.03 -5.99 7.17
CA SER A 93 2.88 -5.11 6.00
C SER A 93 4.15 -4.28 5.81
N VAL A 94 4.46 -3.85 4.58
CA VAL A 94 5.58 -2.93 4.28
C VAL A 94 5.57 -1.72 5.22
N PHE A 95 4.41 -1.06 5.37
CA PHE A 95 4.25 0.08 6.28
C PHE A 95 4.64 -0.23 7.74
N ARG A 96 4.32 -1.43 8.23
CA ARG A 96 4.67 -1.85 9.59
C ARG A 96 6.15 -2.21 9.70
N SER A 97 6.75 -2.80 8.67
CA SER A 97 8.21 -3.00 8.60
C SER A 97 8.96 -1.68 8.68
N GLU A 98 8.49 -0.64 8.00
CA GLU A 98 9.07 0.71 8.08
C GLU A 98 9.04 1.28 9.50
N LEU A 99 7.90 1.12 10.20
CA LEU A 99 7.78 1.55 11.59
C LEU A 99 8.70 0.73 12.52
N ILE A 100 8.82 -0.59 12.31
CA ILE A 100 9.75 -1.42 13.09
C ILE A 100 11.20 -0.96 12.87
N ALA A 101 11.58 -0.63 11.63
CA ALA A 101 12.92 -0.11 11.34
C ALA A 101 13.19 1.21 12.06
N ILE A 102 12.21 2.11 12.14
CA ILE A 102 12.33 3.34 12.94
C ILE A 102 12.46 3.02 14.44
N ASP A 103 11.59 2.14 14.96
CA ASP A 103 11.56 1.77 16.38
C ASP A 103 12.88 1.17 16.88
N GLU A 104 13.45 0.27 16.09
CA GLU A 104 14.73 -0.39 16.36
C GLU A 104 15.91 0.56 16.10
N GLY A 105 15.80 1.46 15.12
CA GLY A 105 16.79 2.51 14.89
C GLY A 105 16.93 3.42 16.10
N LEU A 106 15.81 3.75 16.75
CA LEU A 106 15.78 4.51 18.00
C LEU A 106 16.38 3.74 19.18
N ASP A 107 16.09 2.45 19.33
CA ASP A 107 16.69 1.61 20.40
C ASP A 107 18.20 1.52 20.29
N SER A 108 18.70 1.50 19.06
CA SER A 108 20.13 1.35 18.78
C SER A 108 20.95 2.61 19.09
N LEU A 109 20.30 3.75 19.33
CA LEU A 109 20.96 5.02 19.66
C LEU A 109 21.67 4.99 21.01
N SER A 110 21.27 4.12 21.95
CA SER A 110 21.94 3.99 23.24
C SER A 110 23.42 3.59 23.12
N SER A 111 23.79 2.96 21.99
CA SER A 111 25.14 2.50 21.71
C SER A 111 26.06 3.59 21.16
N PHE A 112 25.54 4.80 20.92
CA PHE A 112 26.27 5.90 20.30
C PHE A 112 26.44 7.08 21.25
N SER A 113 27.63 7.70 21.22
CA SER A 113 27.80 9.07 21.70
C SER A 113 27.09 9.99 20.71
N CYS A 114 25.81 10.27 20.98
CA CYS A 114 24.99 11.12 20.12
C CYS A 114 25.40 12.59 20.30
N SER A 115 25.54 13.33 19.21
CA SER A 115 25.52 14.80 19.27
C SER A 115 24.10 15.29 19.59
N ASN A 116 23.93 16.60 19.69
CA ASN A 116 22.63 17.21 20.00
C ASN A 116 21.54 16.94 18.93
N GLU A 117 21.87 16.37 17.77
CA GLU A 117 20.94 16.14 16.68
C GLU A 117 20.90 14.69 16.16
N ILE A 118 19.68 14.18 15.98
CA ILE A 118 19.40 12.86 15.40
C ILE A 118 18.53 13.05 14.16
N TRP A 119 18.96 12.49 13.04
CA TRP A 119 18.27 12.56 11.76
C TRP A 119 17.86 11.17 11.30
N ILE A 120 16.56 10.89 11.30
CA ILE A 120 15.97 9.66 10.80
C ILE A 120 15.56 9.90 9.34
N LEU A 121 16.24 9.19 8.43
CA LEU A 121 16.10 9.28 6.99
C LEU A 121 15.35 8.02 6.50
N THR A 122 14.10 8.19 6.09
CA THR A 122 13.23 7.10 5.62
C THR A 122 12.58 7.47 4.30
N ASP A 123 12.40 6.49 3.42
CA ASP A 123 11.63 6.67 2.18
C ASP A 123 10.12 6.45 2.33
N SER A 124 9.70 6.01 3.51
CA SER A 124 8.30 5.84 3.88
C SER A 124 7.66 7.13 4.37
N ARG A 125 7.17 7.93 3.41
CA ARG A 125 6.40 9.15 3.69
C ARG A 125 5.19 8.87 4.58
N SER A 126 4.54 7.71 4.41
CA SER A 126 3.39 7.31 5.21
C SER A 126 3.76 7.07 6.68
N SER A 127 4.94 6.52 6.98
CA SER A 127 5.41 6.34 8.36
C SER A 127 5.57 7.67 9.07
N ILE A 128 6.18 8.66 8.40
CA ILE A 128 6.32 10.02 8.96
C ILE A 128 4.96 10.68 9.16
N GLN A 129 4.04 10.58 8.18
CA GLN A 129 2.69 11.14 8.30
C GLN A 129 1.87 10.51 9.44
N HIS A 130 2.02 9.20 9.63
CA HIS A 130 1.38 8.47 10.72
C HIS A 130 1.86 8.98 12.08
N LEU A 131 3.18 9.08 12.27
CA LEU A 131 3.79 9.56 13.51
C LEU A 131 3.53 11.07 13.74
N ALA A 132 3.50 11.88 12.69
CA ALA A 132 3.15 13.30 12.77
C ALA A 132 1.70 13.50 13.25
N ASN A 133 0.80 12.56 12.94
CA ASN A 133 -0.57 12.52 13.45
C ASN A 133 -0.67 11.82 14.82
N TRP A 134 0.32 12.02 15.68
CA TRP A 134 0.51 11.34 16.98
C TRP A 134 -0.75 11.24 17.86
N HIS A 135 -1.62 12.26 17.87
CA HIS A 135 -2.89 12.26 18.61
C HIS A 135 -3.87 11.15 18.18
N ARG A 136 -3.76 10.66 16.93
CA ARG A 136 -4.58 9.59 16.34
C ARG A 136 -3.89 8.23 16.32
N VAL A 137 -2.61 8.15 16.69
CA VAL A 137 -1.87 6.90 16.71
C VAL A 137 -2.44 6.01 17.82
N ARG A 138 -2.71 4.74 17.49
CA ARG A 138 -3.31 3.74 18.40
C ARG A 138 -2.63 2.38 18.32
N ASP A 139 -1.78 2.14 17.34
CA ASP A 139 -1.03 0.90 17.23
C ASP A 139 0.16 0.87 18.20
N ASN A 140 0.51 -0.32 18.67
CA ASN A 140 1.52 -0.48 19.71
C ASN A 140 2.91 0.03 19.29
N ILE A 141 3.29 -0.18 18.02
CA ILE A 141 4.60 0.23 17.50
C ILE A 141 4.68 1.74 17.40
N GLY A 142 3.68 2.39 16.79
CA GLY A 142 3.59 3.84 16.73
C GLY A 142 3.63 4.47 18.12
N MET A 143 2.89 3.94 19.09
CA MET A 143 2.93 4.42 20.47
C MET A 143 4.31 4.24 21.13
N ASN A 144 5.01 3.14 20.86
CA ASN A 144 6.37 2.91 21.37
C ASN A 144 7.38 3.90 20.76
N ILE A 145 7.33 4.10 19.45
CA ILE A 145 8.14 5.11 18.75
C ILE A 145 7.90 6.49 19.36
N LEU A 146 6.64 6.89 19.53
CA LEU A 146 6.30 8.20 20.09
C LEU A 146 6.80 8.38 21.53
N LYS A 147 6.75 7.33 22.37
CA LYS A 147 7.35 7.35 23.71
C LYS A 147 8.87 7.55 23.65
N LYS A 148 9.55 6.82 22.76
CA LYS A 148 11.01 6.93 22.57
C LYS A 148 11.41 8.31 22.06
N LEU A 149 10.69 8.83 21.06
CA LEU A 149 10.88 10.19 20.55
C LEU A 149 10.72 11.22 21.66
N LYS A 150 9.66 11.11 22.48
CA LYS A 150 9.44 12.02 23.62
C LYS A 150 10.60 11.94 24.63
N SER A 151 11.04 10.74 24.97
CA SER A 151 12.17 10.54 25.90
C SER A 151 13.46 11.16 25.38
N LEU A 152 13.82 10.85 24.13
CA LEU A 152 15.04 11.34 23.48
C LEU A 152 15.00 12.85 23.23
N SER A 153 13.81 13.40 22.97
CA SER A 153 13.63 14.84 22.73
C SER A 153 13.97 15.74 23.92
N ALA A 154 14.11 15.16 25.12
CA ALA A 154 14.60 15.87 26.29
C ALA A 154 16.08 16.28 26.17
N SER A 155 16.88 15.52 25.42
CA SER A 155 18.33 15.73 25.27
C SER A 155 18.75 16.07 23.85
N TYR A 156 17.93 15.73 22.85
CA TYR A 156 18.28 15.80 21.44
C TYR A 156 17.20 16.47 20.61
N ARG A 157 17.60 17.14 19.52
CA ARG A 157 16.69 17.54 18.45
C ARG A 157 16.59 16.38 17.46
N ILE A 158 15.37 15.94 17.20
CA ILE A 158 15.11 14.76 16.37
C ILE A 158 14.38 15.19 15.11
N TYR A 159 14.91 14.82 13.95
CA TYR A 159 14.35 15.15 12.65
C TYR A 159 13.97 13.86 11.92
N LEU A 160 12.70 13.69 11.59
CA LEU A 160 12.23 12.65 10.68
C LEU A 160 12.11 13.27 9.30
N GLN A 161 13.03 12.91 8.39
CA GLN A 161 13.11 13.47 7.06
C GLN A 161 12.80 12.40 6.02
N TRP A 162 11.81 12.68 5.18
CA TRP A 162 11.51 11.86 4.02
C TRP A 162 12.61 12.01 2.96
N ILE A 163 13.10 10.88 2.45
CA ILE A 163 14.02 10.83 1.31
C ILE A 163 13.42 9.96 0.20
N PRO A 164 13.53 10.32 -1.09
CA PRO A 164 13.00 9.49 -2.15
C PRO A 164 13.75 8.15 -2.25
N SER A 165 13.00 7.06 -2.40
CA SER A 165 13.58 5.75 -2.71
C SER A 165 14.20 5.70 -4.11
N HIS A 166 15.24 4.86 -4.28
CA HIS A 166 15.89 4.56 -5.56
C HIS A 166 16.55 5.73 -6.32
N VAL A 167 16.88 6.83 -5.65
CA VAL A 167 17.58 8.00 -6.27
C VAL A 167 19.07 8.03 -5.97
N ASN A 168 19.71 6.86 -5.88
CA ASN A 168 21.17 6.73 -5.72
C ASN A 168 21.78 7.34 -4.44
N ILE A 169 21.01 7.45 -3.35
CA ILE A 169 21.55 7.88 -2.05
C ILE A 169 22.26 6.69 -1.38
N GLN A 170 23.55 6.86 -1.05
CA GLN A 170 24.39 5.77 -0.56
C GLN A 170 23.87 5.15 0.75
N GLY A 171 23.47 5.96 1.73
CA GLY A 171 22.93 5.47 3.01
C GLY A 171 21.65 4.66 2.82
N ASN A 172 20.74 5.13 1.96
CA ASN A 172 19.52 4.40 1.61
C ASN A 172 19.85 3.10 0.87
N LYS A 173 20.78 3.12 -0.10
CA LYS A 173 21.21 1.92 -0.81
C LYS A 173 21.78 0.86 0.12
N ILE A 174 22.51 1.27 1.16
CA ILE A 174 23.03 0.33 2.17
C ILE A 174 21.87 -0.25 2.97
N ALA A 175 20.92 0.59 3.43
CA ALA A 175 19.71 0.12 4.10
C ALA A 175 18.90 -0.86 3.22
N ASP A 176 18.66 -0.53 1.95
CA ASP A 176 17.96 -1.37 0.95
C ASP A 176 18.71 -2.66 0.60
N ALA A 177 20.04 -2.65 0.62
CA ALA A 177 20.86 -3.82 0.30
C ALA A 177 20.89 -4.79 1.47
N LEU A 178 21.08 -4.26 2.69
CA LEU A 178 20.79 -5.01 3.91
C LEU A 178 19.37 -5.53 3.77
N ALA A 179 18.44 -4.66 3.31
CA ALA A 179 17.02 -4.81 2.94
C ALA A 179 16.62 -6.16 2.34
N LYS A 180 17.55 -6.83 1.67
CA LYS A 180 17.28 -8.07 0.96
C LYS A 180 17.83 -9.29 1.70
N ALA A 181 18.98 -9.18 2.38
CA ALA A 181 19.66 -10.33 3.00
C ALA A 181 18.94 -10.95 4.22
N GLY A 182 18.50 -10.13 5.19
CA GLY A 182 17.86 -10.60 6.44
C GLY A 182 16.43 -11.11 6.36
N ALA A 183 15.83 -11.17 5.16
CA ALA A 183 14.54 -11.83 4.99
C ALA A 183 14.71 -13.38 5.03
N ASP A 184 15.96 -13.84 4.91
CA ASP A 184 16.34 -15.25 4.86
C ASP A 184 16.77 -15.81 6.25
N ASP A 185 16.86 -14.96 7.29
CA ASP A 185 17.20 -15.40 8.65
C ASP A 185 16.07 -16.18 9.33
N ALA A 186 16.43 -17.10 10.24
CA ALA A 186 15.47 -17.97 10.94
C ALA A 186 14.55 -17.19 11.91
N SER A 187 13.30 -17.63 11.98
CA SER A 187 12.18 -17.07 12.75
C SER A 187 12.47 -16.89 14.26
N VAL A 188 11.98 -15.79 14.84
CA VAL A 188 11.76 -15.64 16.29
C VAL A 188 10.32 -16.12 16.60
N PRO A 189 10.06 -16.81 17.74
CA PRO A 189 8.76 -17.41 18.01
C PRO A 189 7.59 -16.42 17.92
N SER A 190 6.55 -16.85 17.21
CA SER A 190 5.34 -16.09 16.89
C SER A 190 4.66 -15.54 18.15
N ALA A 191 4.69 -14.21 18.31
CA ALA A 191 3.63 -13.52 19.06
C ALA A 191 2.28 -13.73 18.34
N PRO A 192 1.13 -13.58 19.02
CA PRO A 192 -0.17 -13.60 18.37
C PRO A 192 -0.26 -12.51 17.30
N LEU A 193 -0.71 -12.89 16.10
CA LEU A 193 -0.82 -11.95 14.99
C LEU A 193 -1.80 -10.82 15.34
N ALA A 194 -1.38 -9.57 15.17
CA ALA A 194 -2.24 -8.40 15.33
C ALA A 194 -3.32 -8.37 14.22
N TYR A 195 -4.43 -7.65 14.46
CA TYR A 195 -5.50 -7.47 13.46
C TYR A 195 -4.97 -7.02 12.08
N LEU A 196 -4.00 -6.10 12.07
CA LEU A 196 -3.39 -5.61 10.83
C LEU A 196 -2.59 -6.70 10.10
N GLU A 197 -1.98 -7.65 10.81
CA GLU A 197 -1.26 -8.79 10.24
C GLU A 197 -2.24 -9.82 9.67
N LEU A 198 -3.34 -10.07 10.37
CA LEU A 198 -4.46 -10.89 9.85
C LEU A 198 -5.09 -10.26 8.60
N PHE A 199 -5.33 -8.94 8.61
CA PHE A 199 -5.85 -8.21 7.47
C PHE A 199 -4.86 -8.22 6.30
N SER A 200 -3.57 -7.99 6.56
CA SER A 200 -2.50 -8.07 5.55
C SER A 200 -2.45 -9.46 4.91
N ARG A 201 -2.51 -10.52 5.72
CA ARG A 201 -2.57 -11.91 5.25
C ARG A 201 -3.81 -12.19 4.41
N ALA A 202 -4.99 -11.75 4.86
CA ALA A 202 -6.23 -11.87 4.11
C ALA A 202 -6.16 -11.10 2.79
N LYS A 203 -5.60 -9.89 2.79
CA LYS A 203 -5.39 -9.07 1.59
C LYS A 203 -4.40 -9.72 0.62
N SER A 204 -3.30 -10.30 1.10
CA SER A 204 -2.32 -11.02 0.26
C SER A 204 -2.98 -12.23 -0.41
N ARG A 205 -3.69 -13.07 0.36
CA ARG A 205 -4.48 -14.19 -0.16
C ARG A 205 -5.53 -13.75 -1.17
N ASN A 206 -6.30 -12.72 -0.84
CA ASN A 206 -7.31 -12.16 -1.74
C ASN A 206 -6.68 -11.63 -3.01
N LYS A 207 -5.49 -11.02 -2.96
CA LYS A 207 -4.77 -10.55 -4.15
C LYS A 207 -4.36 -11.72 -5.06
N THR A 208 -3.87 -12.81 -4.51
CA THR A 208 -3.51 -14.00 -5.30
C THR A 208 -4.74 -14.61 -5.96
N ILE A 209 -5.86 -14.71 -5.25
CA ILE A 209 -7.15 -15.17 -5.80
C ILE A 209 -7.65 -14.19 -6.88
N TRP A 210 -7.60 -12.88 -6.61
CA TRP A 210 -7.97 -11.82 -7.56
C TRP A 210 -7.08 -11.72 -8.80
N LEU A 211 -5.95 -12.41 -8.85
CA LEU A 211 -5.12 -12.47 -10.05
C LEU A 211 -5.46 -13.68 -10.92
N ILE A 212 -6.25 -14.63 -10.42
CA ILE A 212 -6.74 -15.77 -11.19
C ILE A 212 -7.90 -15.28 -12.08
N PRO A 213 -7.77 -15.34 -13.42
CA PRO A 213 -8.87 -15.05 -14.33
C PRO A 213 -10.11 -15.91 -14.00
N PRO A 214 -11.33 -15.36 -14.12
CA PRO A 214 -12.53 -16.18 -14.05
C PRO A 214 -12.46 -17.36 -15.04
N GLU A 215 -12.74 -18.58 -14.57
CA GLU A 215 -12.87 -19.78 -15.40
C GLU A 215 -14.22 -19.80 -16.13
N GLN A 216 -14.51 -18.73 -16.88
CA GLN A 216 -15.68 -18.66 -17.74
C GLN A 216 -15.22 -18.86 -19.18
N HIS A 217 -15.89 -19.74 -19.92
CA HIS A 217 -15.54 -20.04 -21.32
C HIS A 217 -15.51 -18.80 -22.23
N TRP A 218 -16.25 -17.76 -21.87
CA TRP A 218 -16.31 -16.48 -22.59
C TRP A 218 -15.23 -15.47 -22.13
N TYR A 219 -14.58 -15.69 -20.97
CA TYR A 219 -13.53 -14.81 -20.46
C TYR A 219 -12.15 -15.24 -20.95
N GLN A 220 -11.65 -14.53 -21.96
CA GLN A 220 -10.32 -14.78 -22.53
C GLN A 220 -9.25 -13.80 -22.02
N GLY A 221 -9.59 -12.98 -21.02
CA GLY A 221 -8.68 -11.98 -20.47
C GLY A 221 -7.55 -12.60 -19.64
N SER A 222 -6.34 -12.06 -19.77
CA SER A 222 -5.16 -12.51 -19.01
C SER A 222 -5.13 -12.03 -17.55
N ARG A 223 -6.04 -11.14 -17.14
CA ARG A 223 -6.14 -10.58 -15.79
C ARG A 223 -7.59 -10.28 -15.43
N PRO A 224 -8.05 -10.48 -14.19
CA PRO A 224 -9.40 -10.11 -13.73
C PRO A 224 -9.72 -8.62 -13.89
N GLY A 225 -10.97 -8.31 -14.25
CA GLY A 225 -11.46 -6.94 -14.44
C GLY A 225 -11.02 -6.26 -15.74
N GLY A 226 -10.35 -6.98 -16.64
CA GLY A 226 -10.07 -6.50 -18.00
C GLY A 226 -11.33 -6.54 -18.87
N CYS A 227 -11.44 -5.60 -19.82
CA CYS A 227 -12.44 -5.73 -20.88
C CYS A 227 -12.06 -6.87 -21.83
N LEU A 228 -13.06 -7.54 -22.39
CA LEU A 228 -12.85 -8.51 -23.45
C LEU A 228 -12.25 -7.82 -24.68
N SER A 229 -11.30 -8.48 -25.34
CA SER A 229 -10.73 -8.00 -26.60
C SER A 229 -11.69 -8.30 -27.74
N ILE A 230 -12.74 -7.48 -27.85
CA ILE A 230 -13.77 -7.57 -28.89
C ILE A 230 -13.45 -6.56 -29.99
N ASP A 231 -13.64 -6.91 -31.26
CA ASP A 231 -13.41 -6.02 -32.40
C ASP A 231 -14.50 -4.93 -32.53
N CYS A 232 -14.51 -4.00 -31.57
CA CYS A 232 -15.36 -2.82 -31.52
C CYS A 232 -14.66 -1.71 -30.71
N ASN A 233 -15.28 -0.52 -30.63
CA ASN A 233 -14.67 0.58 -29.88
C ASN A 233 -14.62 0.27 -28.37
N ARG A 234 -13.75 0.98 -27.63
CA ARG A 234 -13.52 0.75 -26.20
C ARG A 234 -14.78 0.86 -25.34
N ARG A 235 -15.72 1.74 -25.71
CA ARG A 235 -16.98 1.92 -24.98
C ARG A 235 -17.83 0.66 -25.10
N ASP A 236 -18.01 0.17 -26.31
CA ASP A 236 -18.80 -1.02 -26.60
C ASP A 236 -18.17 -2.29 -26.02
N GLN A 237 -16.83 -2.42 -26.07
CA GLN A 237 -16.11 -3.49 -25.37
C GLN A 237 -16.41 -3.51 -23.88
N THR A 238 -16.44 -2.33 -23.25
CA THR A 238 -16.76 -2.19 -21.82
C THR A 238 -18.20 -2.59 -21.55
N THR A 239 -19.15 -2.09 -22.35
CA THR A 239 -20.58 -2.42 -22.21
C THR A 239 -20.84 -3.92 -22.36
N LEU A 240 -20.30 -4.57 -23.39
CA LEU A 240 -20.47 -6.02 -23.59
C LEU A 240 -19.84 -6.83 -22.45
N THR A 241 -18.65 -6.41 -21.96
CA THR A 241 -17.99 -7.09 -20.84
C THR A 241 -18.80 -6.95 -19.54
N LEU A 242 -19.33 -5.75 -19.26
CA LEU A 242 -20.16 -5.50 -18.08
C LEU A 242 -21.46 -6.30 -18.14
N PHE A 243 -22.08 -6.40 -19.31
CA PHE A 243 -23.28 -7.21 -19.50
C PHE A 243 -23.01 -8.70 -19.28
N LEU A 244 -21.95 -9.25 -19.88
CA LEU A 244 -21.54 -10.66 -19.72
C LEU A 244 -21.20 -11.03 -18.27
N SER A 245 -20.59 -10.10 -17.54
CA SER A 245 -20.26 -10.26 -16.11
C SER A 245 -21.45 -9.98 -15.17
N GLY A 246 -22.60 -9.55 -15.69
CA GLY A 246 -23.77 -9.19 -14.90
C GLY A 246 -23.64 -7.87 -14.13
N HIS A 247 -22.62 -7.06 -14.43
CA HIS A 247 -22.41 -5.72 -13.87
C HIS A 247 -23.27 -4.67 -14.59
N ILE A 248 -24.58 -4.80 -14.46
CA ILE A 248 -25.57 -3.87 -15.02
C ILE A 248 -25.96 -2.78 -14.00
N ARG A 249 -26.57 -1.70 -14.48
CA ARG A 249 -27.05 -0.56 -13.66
C ARG A 249 -28.40 -0.84 -13.01
N SER A 250 -28.52 -2.02 -12.39
CA SER A 250 -29.68 -2.36 -11.58
C SER A 250 -29.30 -2.50 -10.10
N LEU A 251 -30.30 -2.20 -9.25
CA LEU A 251 -30.31 -2.44 -7.81
C LEU A 251 -31.08 -3.71 -7.44
N THR A 252 -31.81 -4.32 -8.38
CA THR A 252 -32.56 -5.55 -8.14
C THR A 252 -31.70 -6.78 -8.38
N PHE A 253 -31.87 -7.78 -7.52
CA PHE A 253 -31.11 -9.04 -7.53
C PHE A 253 -32.06 -10.23 -7.49
N SER A 254 -31.82 -11.22 -8.35
CA SER A 254 -32.44 -12.54 -8.31
C SER A 254 -31.39 -13.60 -8.62
N ASP A 255 -31.44 -14.74 -7.93
CA ASP A 255 -30.56 -15.89 -8.12
C ASP A 255 -29.07 -15.52 -8.24
N ASN A 256 -28.56 -14.75 -7.26
CA ASN A 256 -27.17 -14.26 -7.21
C ASN A 256 -26.72 -13.39 -8.41
N SER A 257 -27.65 -12.88 -9.22
CA SER A 257 -27.38 -12.01 -10.36
C SER A 257 -28.18 -10.71 -10.28
N LYS A 258 -27.63 -9.63 -10.83
CA LYS A 258 -28.42 -8.42 -11.03
C LYS A 258 -29.44 -8.65 -12.15
N CYS A 259 -30.64 -8.13 -11.96
CA CYS A 259 -31.72 -8.26 -12.94
C CYS A 259 -32.20 -6.89 -13.38
N PHE A 260 -32.74 -6.77 -14.58
CA PHE A 260 -33.51 -5.59 -14.97
C PHE A 260 -34.93 -5.72 -14.42
N GLU A 261 -35.54 -4.59 -14.08
CA GLU A 261 -36.94 -4.54 -13.63
C GLU A 261 -37.92 -4.94 -14.73
N ILE A 262 -37.59 -4.75 -16.01
CA ILE A 262 -38.45 -5.18 -17.11
C ILE A 262 -37.57 -5.65 -18.26
N CYS A 263 -37.93 -6.77 -18.88
CA CYS A 263 -37.31 -7.18 -20.14
C CYS A 263 -37.73 -6.23 -21.26
N PRO A 264 -36.80 -5.56 -21.98
CA PRO A 264 -37.17 -4.61 -23.03
C PRO A 264 -37.76 -5.27 -24.29
N LYS A 265 -37.73 -6.61 -24.39
CA LYS A 265 -38.28 -7.36 -25.52
C LYS A 265 -39.61 -8.04 -25.22
N CYS A 266 -39.68 -8.84 -24.14
CA CYS A 266 -40.88 -9.61 -23.81
C CYS A 266 -41.72 -8.96 -22.70
N THR A 267 -41.27 -7.83 -22.14
CA THR A 267 -41.98 -7.07 -21.08
C THR A 267 -42.21 -7.83 -19.77
N ALA A 268 -41.49 -8.92 -19.52
CA ALA A 268 -41.53 -9.61 -18.23
C ALA A 268 -40.96 -8.75 -17.10
N GLU A 269 -41.58 -8.80 -15.91
CA GLU A 269 -41.30 -7.97 -14.72
C GLU A 269 -39.95 -8.23 -14.04
N GLN A 270 -39.18 -9.22 -14.48
CA GLN A 270 -37.78 -9.41 -14.09
C GLN A 270 -37.01 -10.10 -15.21
N ALA A 271 -35.83 -9.58 -15.52
CA ALA A 271 -35.01 -10.10 -16.60
C ALA A 271 -33.53 -10.16 -16.20
N THR A 272 -32.98 -11.37 -16.09
CA THR A 272 -31.53 -11.54 -16.01
C THR A 272 -30.88 -11.25 -17.37
N PRO A 273 -29.56 -10.95 -17.42
CA PRO A 273 -28.84 -10.89 -18.68
C PRO A 273 -29.06 -12.13 -19.56
N ASP A 274 -29.10 -13.33 -18.96
CA ASP A 274 -29.37 -14.59 -19.67
C ASP A 274 -30.79 -14.65 -20.27
N HIS A 275 -31.80 -14.16 -19.53
CA HIS A 275 -33.15 -14.05 -20.05
C HIS A 275 -33.25 -13.10 -21.24
N ILE A 276 -32.55 -11.96 -21.18
CA ILE A 276 -32.54 -10.97 -22.28
C ILE A 276 -31.88 -11.56 -23.52
N LEU A 277 -30.75 -12.26 -23.36
CA LEU A 277 -30.11 -12.97 -24.47
C LEU A 277 -31.06 -13.99 -25.10
N ALA A 278 -31.68 -14.84 -24.28
CA ALA A 278 -32.65 -15.83 -24.77
C ALA A 278 -33.84 -15.16 -25.50
N CYS A 279 -34.37 -14.05 -24.96
CA CYS A 279 -35.41 -13.28 -25.63
C CYS A 279 -34.94 -12.74 -26.98
N LEU A 280 -33.71 -12.25 -27.06
CA LEU A 280 -33.10 -11.73 -28.30
C LEU A 280 -32.74 -12.83 -29.30
N GLY A 281 -32.81 -14.11 -28.91
CA GLY A 281 -32.33 -15.23 -29.72
C GLY A 281 -30.81 -15.29 -29.77
N LEU A 282 -30.14 -14.73 -28.76
CA LEU A 282 -28.69 -14.68 -28.61
C LEU A 282 -28.22 -15.56 -27.46
N SER A 283 -26.94 -15.89 -27.46
CA SER A 283 -26.23 -16.58 -26.39
C SER A 283 -24.97 -15.80 -25.98
N LYS A 284 -24.40 -16.12 -24.82
CA LYS A 284 -23.13 -15.49 -24.37
C LYS A 284 -21.99 -15.60 -25.41
N PRO A 285 -21.79 -16.74 -26.11
CA PRO A 285 -20.83 -16.85 -27.21
C PRO A 285 -21.07 -15.89 -28.39
N ASP A 286 -22.32 -15.52 -28.67
CA ASP A 286 -22.65 -14.61 -29.78
C ASP A 286 -22.13 -13.19 -29.53
N LEU A 287 -22.00 -12.79 -28.26
CA LEU A 287 -21.48 -11.47 -27.88
C LEU A 287 -20.01 -11.30 -28.26
N VAL A 288 -19.26 -12.40 -28.29
CA VAL A 288 -17.85 -12.42 -28.68
C VAL A 288 -17.70 -12.70 -30.17
N SER A 289 -18.53 -13.58 -30.72
CA SER A 289 -18.42 -14.03 -32.12
C SER A 289 -19.01 -13.04 -33.13
N ASN A 290 -20.07 -12.30 -32.74
CA ASN A 290 -20.77 -11.33 -33.59
C ASN A 290 -21.10 -10.05 -32.79
N PRO A 291 -20.08 -9.27 -32.39
CA PRO A 291 -20.28 -8.15 -31.48
C PRO A 291 -21.09 -7.01 -32.08
N LEU A 292 -20.93 -6.72 -33.38
CA LEU A 292 -21.68 -5.66 -34.07
C LEU A 292 -23.18 -5.95 -34.09
N LEU A 293 -23.56 -7.19 -34.43
CA LEU A 293 -24.95 -7.62 -34.42
C LEU A 293 -25.56 -7.50 -33.02
N THR A 294 -24.80 -7.88 -31.98
CA THR A 294 -25.27 -7.79 -30.60
C THR A 294 -25.45 -6.34 -30.15
N LEU A 295 -24.52 -5.46 -30.51
CA LEU A 295 -24.61 -4.02 -30.24
C LEU A 295 -25.80 -3.38 -30.95
N ASP A 296 -26.10 -3.78 -32.18
CA ASP A 296 -27.29 -3.32 -32.90
C ASP A 296 -28.57 -3.72 -32.15
N PHE A 297 -28.68 -4.99 -31.70
CA PHE A 297 -29.81 -5.42 -30.88
C PHE A 297 -29.89 -4.64 -29.56
N PHE A 298 -28.76 -4.38 -28.89
CA PHE A 298 -28.73 -3.63 -27.65
C PHE A 298 -29.15 -2.16 -27.87
N GLY A 299 -28.76 -1.57 -29.00
CA GLY A 299 -29.17 -0.23 -29.41
C GLY A 299 -30.67 -0.14 -29.68
N VAL A 300 -31.21 -1.05 -30.50
CA VAL A 300 -32.64 -1.09 -30.85
C VAL A 300 -33.51 -1.24 -29.59
N HIS A 301 -33.08 -2.07 -28.64
CA HIS A 301 -33.80 -2.31 -27.39
C HIS A 301 -33.41 -1.37 -26.24
N LYS A 302 -32.62 -0.31 -26.51
CA LYS A 302 -32.19 0.71 -25.52
C LYS A 302 -31.48 0.14 -24.28
N LEU A 303 -30.79 -1.00 -24.43
CA LEU A 303 -30.05 -1.66 -23.36
C LEU A 303 -28.73 -0.95 -23.04
N MET A 304 -28.16 -0.19 -23.99
CA MET A 304 -26.86 0.47 -23.85
C MET A 304 -26.80 1.47 -22.68
N ASP A 305 -27.92 2.08 -22.30
CA ASP A 305 -27.98 3.04 -21.18
C ASP A 305 -28.17 2.38 -19.81
N LEU A 306 -28.57 1.10 -19.81
CA LEU A 306 -28.89 0.32 -18.62
C LEU A 306 -27.71 -0.55 -18.14
N ILE A 307 -26.56 -0.48 -18.84
CA ILE A 307 -25.30 -1.18 -18.56
C ILE A 307 -24.22 -0.14 -18.22
#